data_AF-A0AA39S9V5-F1
#
_entry.id   AF-A0AA39S9V5-F1
#
_cell.length_a   1.000
_cell.length_b   1.000
_cell.length_c   1.000
_cell.angle_alpha   90.00
_cell.angle_beta   90.00
_cell.angle_gamma   90.00
#
_symmetry.space_group_name_H-M   'P 1'
#
loop_
_entity.id
_entity.type
_entity.pdbx_description
1 polymer ?
#
loop_
_entity_poly.entity_id
_entity_poly.type
_entity_poly.pdbx_seq_one_letter_code
_entity_poly.pdbx_strand_id
1 'polypeptide(L)'
;MWKCPDFFPIKIDEFEGLDTSAKGKRVKYVLKNSLDETKHDYYMIGTYDVVKDNYFPDKEEEEVLWGWTNESSSVKDDVLKGWSGIQAIPMSVWLDKSGKKLLQWSVKEIKNLHENQVKWPSKILEGGSKLEVIGVTAGQIDRAIVESFGGGGKVVILSRVYPTLAIDNQIKLFVFNNGTSNVKITSLNAWSMKKAQIS
;
A
#
# COMPACT_ATOMS: atom_id res chain seq x y z
N MET A 1 -14.64 16.14 12.61
CA MET A 1 -14.06 15.62 13.89
C MET A 1 -12.76 14.88 13.60
N TRP A 2 -11.71 15.09 14.40
CA TRP A 2 -10.45 14.32 14.32
C TRP A 2 -10.58 12.99 15.06
N LYS A 3 -10.07 11.92 14.47
CA LYS A 3 -10.03 10.57 15.04
C LYS A 3 -8.64 9.96 14.90
N CYS A 4 -8.37 9.00 15.77
CA CYS A 4 -7.15 8.18 15.75
C CYS A 4 -5.87 9.02 15.58
N PRO A 5 -5.66 10.06 16.43
CA PRO A 5 -4.41 10.80 16.40
C PRO A 5 -3.25 9.87 16.74
N ASP A 6 -2.16 9.98 16.00
CA ASP A 6 -0.92 9.28 16.30
C ASP A 6 0.28 10.22 16.09
N PHE A 7 1.33 10.04 16.89
CA PHE A 7 2.52 10.88 16.87
C PHE A 7 3.77 10.04 17.10
N PHE A 8 4.60 9.90 16.07
CA PHE A 8 5.74 8.98 16.11
C PHE A 8 6.98 9.55 15.41
N PRO A 9 8.19 9.18 15.87
CA PRO A 9 9.44 9.52 15.20
C PRO A 9 9.66 8.67 13.96
N ILE A 10 10.28 9.26 12.95
CA ILE A 10 10.62 8.60 11.70
C ILE A 10 12.00 9.04 11.21
N LYS A 11 12.73 8.13 10.57
CA LYS A 11 14.09 8.41 10.07
C LYS A 11 14.07 8.74 8.58
N ILE A 12 14.96 9.66 8.19
CA ILE A 12 15.19 10.03 6.79
C ILE A 12 16.01 8.94 6.10
N ASP A 13 15.54 8.44 4.96
CA ASP A 13 16.20 7.45 4.08
C ASP A 13 16.54 6.12 4.77
N GLU A 14 15.72 5.66 5.72
CA GLU A 14 15.95 4.41 6.44
C GLU A 14 14.66 3.67 6.74
N PHE A 15 14.60 2.41 6.33
CA PHE A 15 13.39 1.58 6.31
C PHE A 15 13.02 0.98 7.69
N GLU A 16 13.83 1.20 8.71
CA GLU A 16 13.62 0.65 10.04
C GLU A 16 12.78 1.58 10.92
N GLY A 17 11.80 1.00 11.60
CA GLY A 17 11.00 1.72 12.59
C GLY A 17 11.86 2.19 13.77
N LEU A 18 11.46 3.31 14.37
CA LEU A 18 12.11 3.86 15.54
C LEU A 18 11.29 3.61 16.79
N ASP A 19 11.99 3.47 17.92
CA ASP A 19 11.35 3.59 19.23
C ASP A 19 10.72 4.97 19.36
N THR A 20 9.55 5.06 20.02
CA THR A 20 8.81 6.32 20.18
C THR A 20 9.61 7.43 20.88
N SER A 21 10.66 7.08 21.64
CA SER A 21 11.55 8.01 22.32
C SER A 21 12.76 8.47 21.48
N ALA A 22 12.90 7.96 20.26
CA ALA A 22 14.08 8.19 19.41
C ALA A 22 14.27 9.67 19.05
N LYS A 23 15.53 10.13 19.08
CA LYS A 23 15.93 11.52 18.80
C LYS A 23 17.22 11.53 17.97
N GLY A 24 17.39 12.55 17.13
CA GLY A 24 18.66 12.74 16.42
C GLY A 24 18.60 13.63 15.19
N LYS A 25 19.76 13.91 14.59
CA LYS A 25 19.93 14.83 13.44
C LYS A 25 19.19 14.42 12.16
N ARG A 26 18.69 13.17 12.08
CA ARG A 26 17.94 12.63 10.95
C ARG A 26 16.57 12.06 11.35
N VAL A 27 16.09 12.44 12.52
CA VAL A 27 14.77 12.06 13.02
C VAL A 27 13.82 13.23 12.83
N LYS A 28 12.71 12.96 12.18
CA LYS A 28 11.54 13.83 12.09
C LYS A 28 10.39 13.18 12.86
N TYR A 29 9.31 13.90 13.02
CA TYR A 29 8.11 13.40 13.67
C TYR A 29 6.94 13.53 12.73
N VAL A 30 6.05 12.55 12.79
CA VAL A 30 4.85 12.49 11.97
C VAL A 30 3.66 12.62 12.90
N LEU A 31 2.82 13.62 12.65
CA LEU A 31 1.50 13.73 13.25
C LEU A 31 0.48 13.19 12.25
N LYS A 32 -0.19 12.11 12.63
CA LYS A 32 -1.24 11.47 11.83
C LYS A 32 -2.60 11.77 12.45
N ASN A 33 -3.57 12.09 11.61
CA ASN A 33 -4.97 12.20 12.02
C ASN A 33 -5.91 11.63 10.95
N SER A 34 -6.99 11.00 11.39
CA SER A 34 -8.12 10.64 10.51
C SER A 34 -9.20 11.71 10.60
N LEU A 35 -9.70 12.18 9.48
CA LEU A 35 -10.85 13.10 9.47
C LEU A 35 -12.14 12.32 9.22
N ASP A 36 -13.09 12.45 10.14
CA ASP A 36 -14.38 11.77 10.01
C ASP A 36 -15.19 12.19 8.79
N GLU A 37 -15.05 13.44 8.35
CA GLU A 37 -15.82 14.01 7.25
C GLU A 37 -15.33 13.50 5.90
N THR A 38 -14.01 13.50 5.70
CA THR A 38 -13.43 13.04 4.45
C THR A 38 -13.20 11.53 4.43
N LYS A 39 -13.13 10.87 5.60
CA LYS A 39 -12.70 9.47 5.76
C LYS A 39 -11.27 9.20 5.26
N HIS A 40 -10.44 10.24 5.21
CA HIS A 40 -9.03 10.14 4.84
C HIS A 40 -8.13 10.34 6.06
N ASP A 41 -6.93 9.78 5.94
CA ASP A 41 -5.84 9.99 6.89
C ASP A 41 -4.89 11.07 6.36
N TYR A 42 -4.49 11.97 7.25
CA TYR A 42 -3.63 13.11 6.96
C TYR A 42 -2.37 13.02 7.80
N TYR A 43 -1.25 13.32 7.17
CA TYR A 43 0.07 13.20 7.76
C TYR A 43 0.78 14.53 7.63
N MET A 44 1.30 14.99 8.75
CA MET A 44 2.12 16.18 8.83
C MET A 44 3.50 15.76 9.30
N ILE A 45 4.53 16.10 8.53
CA ILE A 45 5.93 15.86 8.89
C ILE A 45 6.46 17.12 9.54
N GLY A 46 7.29 16.97 10.57
CA GLY A 46 7.83 18.12 11.27
C GLY A 46 8.95 17.80 12.24
N THR A 47 9.34 18.83 12.97
CA THR A 47 10.40 18.77 13.98
C THR A 47 9.79 18.92 15.36
N TYR A 48 10.18 18.07 16.31
CA TYR A 48 9.69 18.12 17.68
C TYR A 48 10.82 18.52 18.63
N ASP A 49 10.62 19.64 19.33
CA ASP A 49 11.48 20.09 20.42
C ASP A 49 10.99 19.42 21.71
N VAL A 50 11.69 18.36 22.10
CA VAL A 50 11.38 17.54 23.29
C VAL A 50 11.60 18.27 24.62
N VAL A 51 12.35 19.38 24.62
CA VAL A 51 12.61 20.17 25.84
C VAL A 51 11.49 21.18 26.04
N LYS A 52 11.03 21.80 24.95
CA LYS A 52 9.94 22.78 24.99
C LYS A 52 8.56 22.18 24.77
N ASP A 53 8.47 20.89 24.50
CA ASP A 53 7.23 20.17 24.18
C ASP A 53 6.46 20.83 23.03
N ASN A 54 7.19 21.17 21.96
CA ASN A 54 6.64 21.91 20.82
C ASN A 54 6.90 21.19 19.50
N TYR A 55 5.84 21.00 18.73
CA TYR A 55 5.90 20.45 17.38
C TYR A 55 5.83 21.57 16.32
N PHE A 56 6.78 21.56 15.40
CA PHE A 56 6.90 22.53 14.31
C PHE A 56 6.75 21.79 12.99
N PRO A 57 5.59 21.90 12.32
CA PRO A 57 5.38 21.21 11.07
C PRO A 57 6.18 21.82 9.92
N ASP A 58 6.63 20.96 9.03
CA ASP A 58 7.16 21.35 7.74
C ASP A 58 5.97 21.81 6.85
N LYS A 59 6.22 22.74 5.92
CA LYS A 59 5.18 23.58 5.26
C LYS A 59 4.15 22.83 4.40
N GLU A 60 4.23 21.51 4.27
CA GLU A 60 3.36 20.71 3.40
C GLU A 60 2.76 19.55 4.18
N GLU A 61 1.42 19.44 4.13
CA GLU A 61 0.67 18.27 4.57
C GLU A 61 0.67 17.24 3.44
N GLU A 62 0.90 15.97 3.77
CA GLU A 62 0.76 14.87 2.83
C GLU A 62 -0.48 14.05 3.16
N GLU A 63 -1.31 13.81 2.15
CA GLU A 63 -2.38 12.83 2.24
C GLU A 63 -1.80 11.44 1.95
N VAL A 64 -1.97 10.53 2.90
CA VAL A 64 -1.45 9.17 2.83
C VAL A 64 -2.53 8.27 3.40
N LEU A 65 -2.82 7.13 2.79
CA LEU A 65 -3.86 6.23 3.28
C LEU A 65 -3.23 5.14 4.15
N TRP A 66 -3.62 5.09 5.43
CA TRP A 66 -3.42 3.91 6.28
C TRP A 66 -4.75 3.45 6.85
N GLY A 67 -4.81 2.18 7.25
CA GLY A 67 -5.90 1.69 8.08
C GLY A 67 -6.98 0.91 7.34
N TRP A 68 -8.09 0.72 8.04
CA TRP A 68 -9.14 -0.23 7.69
C TRP A 68 -9.72 0.03 6.30
N THR A 69 -9.86 -1.03 5.51
CA THR A 69 -10.61 -0.96 4.25
C THR A 69 -12.08 -1.17 4.53
N ASN A 70 -12.87 -0.11 4.36
CA ASN A 70 -14.33 -0.25 4.40
C ASN A 70 -14.78 -1.17 3.26
N GLU A 71 -15.80 -1.98 3.51
CA GLU A 71 -16.41 -2.79 2.47
C GLU A 71 -16.96 -1.90 1.34
N SER A 72 -16.76 -2.32 0.09
CA SER A 72 -17.48 -1.73 -1.05
C SER A 72 -18.75 -2.53 -1.40
N SER A 73 -19.07 -3.59 -0.64
CA SER A 73 -20.31 -4.37 -0.76
C SER A 73 -21.49 -3.75 -0.01
N SER A 74 -22.70 -4.24 -0.28
CA SER A 74 -23.89 -3.78 0.43
C SER A 74 -23.98 -4.37 1.84
N VAL A 75 -24.64 -3.68 2.78
CA VAL A 75 -24.90 -4.20 4.14
C VAL A 75 -25.64 -5.55 4.11
N LYS A 76 -26.51 -5.75 3.11
CA LYS A 76 -27.20 -7.03 2.92
C LYS A 76 -26.22 -8.16 2.60
N ASP A 77 -25.24 -7.89 1.74
CA ASP A 77 -24.21 -8.87 1.39
C ASP A 77 -23.28 -9.15 2.57
N ASP A 78 -22.97 -8.13 3.38
CA ASP A 78 -22.21 -8.28 4.63
C ASP A 78 -22.92 -9.21 5.62
N VAL A 79 -24.22 -9.02 5.81
CA VAL A 79 -25.05 -9.88 6.67
C VAL A 79 -25.10 -11.30 6.10
N LEU A 80 -25.26 -11.45 4.77
CA LEU A 80 -25.35 -12.75 4.11
C LEU A 80 -24.04 -13.54 4.21
N LYS A 81 -22.89 -12.89 4.00
CA LYS A 81 -21.57 -13.54 4.10
C LYS A 81 -21.08 -13.73 5.54
N GLY A 82 -21.67 -13.00 6.50
CA GLY A 82 -21.44 -13.17 7.93
C GLY A 82 -20.19 -12.50 8.50
N TRP A 83 -19.54 -11.61 7.74
CA TRP A 83 -18.36 -10.85 8.16
C TRP A 83 -18.29 -9.50 7.43
N SER A 84 -17.58 -8.52 7.99
CA SER A 84 -17.36 -7.21 7.37
C SER A 84 -16.09 -6.58 7.94
N GLY A 85 -15.31 -5.93 7.08
CA GLY A 85 -14.01 -5.34 7.40
C GLY A 85 -12.85 -6.31 7.22
N ILE A 86 -11.74 -5.79 6.69
CA ILE A 86 -10.45 -6.49 6.58
C ILE A 86 -9.32 -5.48 6.77
N GLN A 87 -8.22 -5.93 7.37
CA GLN A 87 -7.02 -5.10 7.50
C GLN A 87 -6.20 -5.18 6.21
N ALA A 88 -5.63 -4.04 5.81
CA ALA A 88 -4.59 -4.02 4.78
C ALA A 88 -3.36 -4.76 5.26
N ILE A 89 -2.51 -5.19 4.33
CA ILE A 89 -1.20 -5.75 4.66
C ILE A 89 -0.40 -4.69 5.43
N PRO A 90 0.22 -5.03 6.57
CA PRO A 90 1.07 -4.09 7.28
C PRO A 90 2.14 -3.51 6.36
N MET A 91 2.36 -2.21 6.46
CA MET A 91 3.37 -1.49 5.69
C MET A 91 4.51 -1.04 6.61
N SER A 92 5.66 -0.77 6.02
CA SER A 92 6.75 -0.01 6.64
C SER A 92 6.68 1.43 6.14
N VAL A 93 6.95 2.40 7.02
CA VAL A 93 7.00 3.83 6.69
C VAL A 93 8.36 4.42 6.98
N TRP A 94 8.82 5.26 6.07
CA TRP A 94 10.04 6.05 6.24
C TRP A 94 9.96 7.34 5.42
N LEU A 95 10.87 8.27 5.68
CA LEU A 95 10.98 9.46 4.83
C LEU A 95 11.91 9.22 3.66
N ASP A 96 11.59 9.81 2.51
CA ASP A 96 12.48 9.85 1.36
C ASP A 96 13.80 10.57 1.68
N LYS A 97 14.75 10.52 0.74
CA LYS A 97 16.07 11.16 0.89
C LYS A 97 16.02 12.65 1.20
N SER A 98 14.95 13.34 0.77
CA SER A 98 14.78 14.76 1.02
C SER A 98 14.24 15.06 2.42
N GLY A 99 13.67 14.05 3.10
CA GLY A 99 13.01 14.20 4.38
C GLY A 99 11.64 14.86 4.29
N LYS A 100 11.08 14.99 3.08
CA LYS A 100 9.83 15.73 2.84
C LYS A 100 8.64 14.85 2.49
N LYS A 101 8.90 13.61 2.07
CA LYS A 101 7.84 12.70 1.61
C LYS A 101 7.84 11.41 2.40
N LEU A 102 6.66 10.96 2.79
CA LEU A 102 6.44 9.63 3.33
C LEU A 102 6.48 8.59 2.20
N LEU A 103 7.25 7.55 2.43
CA LEU A 103 7.30 6.35 1.61
C LEU A 103 6.69 5.20 2.39
N GLN A 104 5.90 4.40 1.69
CA GLN A 104 5.21 3.24 2.23
C GLN A 104 5.43 2.03 1.36
N TRP A 105 5.64 0.89 2.00
CA TRP A 105 5.80 -0.37 1.28
C TRP A 105 5.40 -1.54 2.15
N SER A 106 4.91 -2.63 1.54
CA SER A 106 4.58 -3.84 2.26
C SER A 106 5.78 -4.35 3.06
N VAL A 107 5.51 -4.87 4.26
CA VAL A 107 6.54 -5.45 5.13
C VAL A 107 7.30 -6.60 4.44
N LYS A 108 8.57 -6.79 4.81
CA LYS A 108 9.46 -7.77 4.13
C LYS A 108 8.99 -9.21 4.28
N GLU A 109 8.24 -9.51 5.33
CA GLU A 109 7.68 -10.81 5.69
C GLU A 109 6.70 -11.32 4.63
N ILE A 110 6.10 -10.44 3.82
CA ILE A 110 5.21 -10.83 2.72
C ILE A 110 5.91 -11.77 1.72
N LYS A 111 7.23 -11.66 1.60
CA LYS A 111 8.05 -12.51 0.75
C LYS A 111 8.02 -13.98 1.17
N ASN A 112 7.73 -14.28 2.44
CA ASN A 112 7.59 -15.66 2.93
C ASN A 112 6.37 -16.36 2.35
N LEU A 113 5.39 -15.59 1.84
CA LEU A 113 4.23 -16.12 1.15
C LEU A 113 4.49 -16.34 -0.34
N HIS A 114 5.62 -15.92 -0.90
CA HIS A 114 5.88 -16.13 -2.33
C HIS A 114 6.00 -17.64 -2.67
N GLU A 115 5.35 -18.04 -3.76
CA GLU A 115 5.46 -19.37 -4.37
C GLU A 115 6.08 -19.26 -5.77
N ASN A 116 5.34 -19.72 -6.78
CA ASN A 116 5.76 -19.73 -8.18
C ASN A 116 6.01 -18.31 -8.66
N GLN A 117 7.18 -18.09 -9.25
CA GLN A 117 7.55 -16.81 -9.82
C GLN A 117 7.52 -16.88 -11.35
N VAL A 118 6.87 -15.90 -11.96
CA VAL A 118 6.98 -15.60 -13.39
C VAL A 118 7.81 -14.35 -13.56
N LYS A 119 8.83 -14.44 -14.42
CA LYS A 119 9.69 -13.31 -14.79
C LYS A 119 9.59 -13.04 -16.27
N TRP A 120 9.29 -11.81 -16.65
CA TRP A 120 9.53 -11.32 -18.00
C TRP A 120 10.75 -10.40 -17.98
N PRO A 121 11.79 -10.68 -18.79
CA PRO A 121 12.84 -9.72 -19.05
C PRO A 121 12.25 -8.52 -19.82
N SER A 122 13.10 -7.57 -20.20
CA SER A 122 12.63 -6.41 -20.94
C SER A 122 11.88 -6.82 -22.20
N LYS A 123 10.68 -6.29 -22.37
CA LYS A 123 9.76 -6.65 -23.45
C LYS A 123 9.05 -5.39 -23.96
N ILE A 124 8.87 -5.32 -25.27
CA ILE A 124 8.03 -4.29 -25.88
C ILE A 124 6.58 -4.77 -25.80
N LEU A 125 5.72 -3.92 -25.25
CA LEU A 125 4.28 -4.08 -25.24
C LEU A 125 3.70 -3.16 -26.31
N GLU A 126 3.28 -3.76 -27.41
CA GLU A 126 2.78 -3.03 -28.58
C GLU A 126 1.49 -2.26 -28.25
N GLY A 127 1.25 -1.16 -28.98
CA GLY A 127 -0.02 -0.44 -28.89
C GLY A 127 -1.21 -1.34 -29.22
N GLY A 128 -2.29 -1.23 -28.43
CA GLY A 128 -3.50 -2.05 -28.55
C GLY A 128 -3.37 -3.50 -28.07
N SER A 129 -2.22 -3.90 -27.50
CA SER A 129 -1.99 -5.29 -27.10
C SER A 129 -2.50 -5.62 -25.69
N LYS A 130 -2.86 -6.89 -25.49
CA LYS A 130 -3.19 -7.49 -24.18
C LYS A 130 -2.56 -8.87 -24.08
N LEU A 131 -1.76 -9.09 -23.05
CA LEU A 131 -1.01 -10.32 -22.81
C LEU A 131 -1.38 -10.90 -21.45
N GLU A 132 -1.69 -12.20 -21.40
CA GLU A 132 -1.90 -12.93 -20.14
C GLU A 132 -0.54 -13.26 -19.49
N VAL A 133 -0.42 -13.06 -18.18
CA VAL A 133 0.72 -13.49 -17.38
C VAL A 133 0.47 -14.93 -16.94
N ILE A 134 0.92 -15.87 -17.76
CA ILE A 134 0.75 -17.31 -17.52
C ILE A 134 1.75 -17.79 -16.48
N GLY A 135 1.31 -18.68 -15.58
CA GLY A 135 2.17 -19.33 -14.57
C GLY A 135 2.07 -18.74 -13.16
N VAL A 136 1.21 -17.74 -12.97
CA VAL A 136 0.80 -17.26 -11.64
C VAL A 136 -0.70 -17.45 -11.45
N THR A 137 -1.09 -17.87 -10.25
CA THR A 137 -2.49 -18.03 -9.86
C THR A 137 -2.97 -16.76 -9.17
N ALA A 138 -3.94 -16.06 -9.76
CA ALA A 138 -4.48 -14.84 -9.17
C ALA A 138 -5.53 -15.11 -8.07
N GLY A 139 -5.81 -16.38 -7.75
CA GLY A 139 -6.60 -16.80 -6.58
C GLY A 139 -5.99 -16.44 -5.22
N GLN A 140 -4.91 -15.68 -5.22
CA GLN A 140 -4.12 -15.28 -4.05
C GLN A 140 -3.88 -13.75 -3.99
N ILE A 141 -4.51 -12.96 -4.88
CA ILE A 141 -4.89 -11.59 -4.52
C ILE A 141 -5.88 -11.78 -3.39
N ASP A 142 -5.63 -11.20 -2.22
CA ASP A 142 -6.55 -11.28 -1.09
C ASP A 142 -7.95 -10.99 -1.63
N ARG A 143 -8.85 -11.98 -1.61
CA ARG A 143 -9.95 -12.16 -2.59
C ARG A 143 -10.84 -10.92 -2.77
N ALA A 144 -10.75 -9.98 -1.83
CA ALA A 144 -11.46 -8.73 -1.86
C ALA A 144 -10.60 -7.45 -1.76
N ILE A 145 -9.26 -7.47 -1.75
CA ILE A 145 -8.38 -6.29 -1.64
C ILE A 145 -7.36 -6.23 -2.78
N VAL A 146 -7.12 -5.03 -3.31
CA VAL A 146 -5.98 -4.72 -4.18
C VAL A 146 -5.19 -3.56 -3.59
N GLU A 147 -3.88 -3.77 -3.41
CA GLU A 147 -2.90 -2.76 -3.00
C GLU A 147 -1.97 -2.42 -4.17
N SER A 148 -1.88 -1.14 -4.52
CA SER A 148 -1.05 -0.65 -5.62
C SER A 148 -0.08 0.42 -5.13
N PHE A 149 1.22 0.21 -5.38
CA PHE A 149 2.29 1.11 -4.97
C PHE A 149 2.91 1.80 -6.19
N GLY A 150 2.79 3.13 -6.25
CA GLY A 150 3.34 3.97 -7.31
C GLY A 150 4.61 4.71 -6.88
N GLY A 151 5.51 4.96 -7.84
CA GLY A 151 6.67 5.84 -7.62
C GLY A 151 7.65 5.39 -6.53
N GLY A 152 7.72 4.07 -6.25
CA GLY A 152 8.54 3.52 -5.17
C GLY A 152 7.92 3.69 -3.78
N GLY A 153 6.58 3.69 -3.67
CA GLY A 153 5.87 3.83 -2.40
C GLY A 153 5.45 5.25 -2.04
N LYS A 154 5.62 6.20 -2.96
CA LYS A 154 5.19 7.61 -2.80
C LYS A 154 3.67 7.77 -2.89
N VAL A 155 3.02 6.84 -3.58
CA VAL A 155 1.57 6.80 -3.72
C VAL A 155 1.15 5.37 -3.44
N VAL A 156 0.16 5.20 -2.57
CA VAL A 156 -0.45 3.91 -2.26
C VAL A 156 -1.94 4.04 -2.52
N ILE A 157 -2.48 3.10 -3.30
CA ILE A 157 -3.92 3.00 -3.56
C ILE A 157 -4.37 1.64 -3.06
N LEU A 158 -5.38 1.67 -2.20
CA LEU A 158 -5.99 0.51 -1.58
C LEU A 158 -7.46 0.47 -1.97
N SER A 159 -7.95 -0.67 -2.46
CA SER A 159 -9.33 -0.79 -2.93
C SER A 159 -9.91 -2.17 -2.64
N ARG A 160 -11.24 -2.23 -2.47
CA ARG A 160 -12.00 -3.47 -2.32
C ARG A 160 -12.71 -3.86 -3.61
N VAL A 161 -12.58 -5.13 -4.01
CA VAL A 161 -13.22 -5.68 -5.22
C VAL A 161 -13.94 -6.99 -4.93
N TYR A 162 -15.18 -7.17 -5.40
CA TYR A 162 -15.94 -8.42 -5.23
C TYR A 162 -16.38 -8.96 -6.58
N PRO A 163 -15.50 -9.66 -7.31
CA PRO A 163 -15.85 -10.23 -8.61
C PRO A 163 -16.91 -11.32 -8.46
N THR A 164 -17.94 -11.29 -9.30
CA THR A 164 -18.99 -12.32 -9.34
C THR A 164 -18.71 -13.42 -10.38
N LEU A 165 -17.88 -13.12 -11.39
CA LEU A 165 -17.57 -14.01 -12.50
C LEU A 165 -16.15 -14.59 -12.42
N ALA A 166 -15.16 -13.75 -12.08
CA ALA A 166 -13.77 -14.16 -11.93
C ALA A 166 -13.52 -14.61 -10.48
N ILE A 167 -13.94 -15.83 -10.16
CA ILE A 167 -13.73 -16.45 -8.85
C ILE A 167 -12.81 -17.66 -9.00
N ASP A 168 -11.96 -17.90 -8.00
CA ASP A 168 -11.03 -19.04 -7.92
C ASP A 168 -10.10 -19.16 -9.15
N ASN A 169 -10.10 -20.31 -9.82
CA ASN A 169 -9.20 -20.61 -10.95
C ASN A 169 -9.52 -19.81 -12.22
N GLN A 170 -10.58 -18.99 -12.21
CA GLN A 170 -10.92 -18.12 -13.33
C GLN A 170 -10.23 -16.75 -13.26
N ILE A 171 -9.56 -16.42 -12.15
CA ILE A 171 -8.83 -15.16 -12.04
C ILE A 171 -7.54 -15.24 -12.85
N LYS A 172 -7.39 -14.28 -13.77
CA LYS A 172 -6.25 -14.17 -14.67
C LYS A 172 -5.60 -12.80 -14.52
N LEU A 173 -4.27 -12.77 -14.59
CA LEU A 173 -3.50 -11.53 -14.61
C LEU A 173 -3.18 -11.16 -16.06
N PHE A 174 -3.45 -9.91 -16.43
CA PHE A 174 -3.15 -9.40 -17.76
C PHE A 174 -2.29 -8.13 -17.68
N VAL A 175 -1.41 -7.98 -18.65
CA VAL A 175 -0.71 -6.74 -18.96
C VAL A 175 -1.25 -6.23 -20.29
N PHE A 176 -1.68 -4.98 -20.34
CA PHE A 176 -2.29 -4.42 -21.53
C PHE A 176 -1.77 -3.00 -21.82
N ASN A 177 -1.80 -2.62 -23.09
CA ASN A 177 -1.51 -1.28 -23.57
C ASN A 177 -2.65 -0.85 -24.51
N ASN A 178 -3.57 -0.03 -24.01
CA ASN A 178 -4.66 0.51 -24.83
C ASN A 178 -4.24 1.77 -25.62
N GLY A 179 -2.99 2.21 -25.51
CA GLY A 179 -2.45 3.31 -26.31
C GLY A 179 -2.06 2.87 -27.73
N THR A 180 -1.75 3.84 -28.58
CA THR A 180 -1.28 3.60 -29.96
C THR A 180 0.24 3.40 -30.04
N SER A 181 0.98 4.00 -29.12
CA SER A 181 2.44 3.88 -29.06
C SER A 181 2.88 2.65 -28.26
N ASN A 182 3.99 2.06 -28.70
CA ASN A 182 4.62 0.94 -28.00
C ASN A 182 5.22 1.41 -26.66
N VAL A 183 5.09 0.57 -25.63
CA VAL A 183 5.67 0.80 -24.30
C VAL A 183 6.72 -0.27 -24.03
N LYS A 184 7.89 0.13 -23.54
CA LYS A 184 8.92 -0.81 -23.10
C LYS A 184 8.72 -1.16 -21.62
N ILE A 185 8.36 -2.40 -21.34
CA ILE A 185 8.45 -2.98 -20.00
C ILE A 185 9.91 -3.30 -19.76
N THR A 186 10.51 -2.72 -18.72
CA THR A 186 11.91 -2.99 -18.36
C THR A 186 12.06 -4.36 -17.71
N SER A 187 11.11 -4.74 -16.86
CA SER A 187 10.97 -6.08 -16.29
C SER A 187 9.57 -6.25 -15.72
N LEU A 188 9.09 -7.48 -15.64
CA LEU A 188 7.91 -7.85 -14.85
C LEU A 188 8.26 -9.07 -13.99
N ASN A 189 7.90 -9.00 -12.72
CA ASN A 189 7.98 -10.13 -11.81
C ASN A 189 6.60 -10.30 -11.17
N ALA A 190 6.06 -11.51 -11.24
CA ALA A 190 4.80 -11.85 -10.60
C ALA A 190 5.00 -13.13 -9.78
N TRP A 191 4.30 -13.21 -8.65
CA TRP A 191 4.34 -14.38 -7.77
C TRP A 191 2.92 -14.87 -7.46
N SER A 192 2.76 -16.19 -7.42
CA SER A 192 1.70 -16.83 -6.63
C SER A 192 1.99 -16.63 -5.13
N MET A 193 0.96 -16.47 -4.29
CA MET A 193 1.06 -16.19 -2.85
C MET A 193 0.38 -17.26 -1.97
N LYS A 194 1.12 -17.95 -1.10
CA LYS A 194 0.58 -18.90 -0.11
C LYS A 194 -0.53 -18.26 0.73
N LYS A 195 -1.50 -19.09 1.13
CA LYS A 195 -2.47 -18.70 2.16
C LYS A 195 -1.73 -18.49 3.49
N ALA A 196 -1.84 -17.29 4.05
CA ALA A 196 -1.34 -16.99 5.39
C ALA A 196 -2.06 -17.89 6.42
N GLN A 197 -1.29 -18.43 7.37
CA GLN A 197 -1.85 -19.17 8.51
C GLN A 197 -2.11 -18.15 9.61
N ILE A 198 -3.37 -17.97 9.96
CA ILE A 198 -3.80 -17.12 11.08
C ILE A 198 -4.22 -18.10 12.19
N SER A 199 -3.46 -18.11 13.28
CA SER A 199 -3.69 -18.94 14.46
C SER A 199 -4.36 -18.15 15.57
#